data_AF-A0A4Y9SDD9-F1
#
_entry.id   AF-A0A4Y9SDD9-F1
#
_cell.length_a   1.000
_cell.length_b   1.000
_cell.length_c   1.000
_cell.angle_alpha   90.00
_cell.angle_beta   90.00
_cell.angle_gamma   90.00
#
_symmetry.space_group_name_H-M   'P 1'
#
loop_
_entity.id
_entity.type
_entity.pdbx_description
1 polymer ?
#
loop_
_entity_poly.entity_id
_entity_poly.type
_entity_poly.pdbx_seq_one_letter_code
_entity_poly.pdbx_strand_id
1 'polypeptide(L)'
;MSFNNIQPAEGPFIIGAGPVRLAMWYPNGEDHGAQWIMANPIGPGALEVSHFTKERRVRPQNGVEIVYSVTVTNVGEDTLFNIQGGGNV
;
A
#
# COMPACT_ATOMS: atom_id res chain seq x y z
N MET A 1 11.74 0.56 8.36
CA MET A 1 11.04 -0.66 8.78
C MET A 1 10.24 -1.13 7.58
N SER A 2 10.59 -2.29 7.05
CA SER A 2 10.14 -2.81 5.75
C SER A 2 8.73 -3.39 5.83
N PHE A 3 7.94 -3.22 4.77
CA PHE A 3 6.79 -4.08 4.52
C PHE A 3 7.24 -5.52 4.58
N ASN A 4 6.53 -6.35 5.32
CA ASN A 4 6.71 -7.80 5.38
C ASN A 4 6.63 -8.45 3.98
N ASN A 5 7.64 -8.26 3.13
CA ASN A 5 7.75 -8.67 1.72
C ASN A 5 6.59 -8.28 0.77
N ILE A 6 5.80 -7.24 1.07
CA ILE A 6 4.73 -6.75 0.19
C ILE A 6 5.31 -5.81 -0.90
N GLN A 7 4.90 -5.99 -2.15
CA GLN A 7 5.33 -5.26 -3.35
C GLN A 7 4.14 -4.62 -4.08
N PRO A 8 4.24 -3.49 -4.79
CA PRO A 8 5.45 -2.72 -5.00
C PRO A 8 5.78 -2.00 -3.71
N ALA A 9 7.01 -2.20 -3.23
CA ALA A 9 7.45 -1.64 -1.97
C ALA A 9 7.78 -0.14 -2.07
N GLU A 10 7.89 0.44 -3.28
CA GLU A 10 8.47 1.76 -3.42
C GLU A 10 7.77 2.64 -4.46
N GLY A 11 7.49 3.87 -4.04
CA GLY A 11 7.15 5.00 -4.89
C GLY A 11 8.43 5.65 -5.47
N PRO A 12 8.40 6.94 -5.86
CA PRO A 12 7.36 7.90 -5.52
C PRO A 12 6.11 7.75 -6.40
N PHE A 13 4.94 7.81 -5.75
CA PHE A 13 3.66 8.01 -6.41
C PHE A 13 3.34 9.51 -6.47
N ILE A 14 2.72 9.95 -7.56
CA ILE A 14 2.21 11.31 -7.71
C ILE A 14 0.73 11.27 -7.32
N ILE A 15 0.34 12.06 -6.32
CA ILE A 15 -1.08 12.37 -6.09
C ILE A 15 -1.42 13.64 -6.88
N GLY A 16 -2.33 13.51 -7.84
CA GLY A 16 -2.92 14.68 -8.50
C GLY A 16 -4.07 15.24 -7.66
N ALA A 17 -4.99 15.98 -8.30
CA ALA A 17 -6.16 16.56 -7.63
C ALA A 17 -7.21 15.54 -7.12
N GLY A 18 -6.95 14.23 -7.22
CA GLY A 18 -7.93 13.19 -6.89
C GLY A 18 -7.33 11.99 -6.14
N PRO A 19 -8.15 11.22 -5.42
CA PRO A 19 -7.69 10.04 -4.69
C PRO A 19 -7.08 8.99 -5.61
N VAL A 20 -6.03 8.31 -5.13
CA VAL A 20 -5.34 7.25 -5.87
C VAL A 20 -5.50 5.94 -5.11
N ARG A 21 -6.00 4.90 -5.80
CA ARG A 21 -6.03 3.54 -5.25
C ARG A 21 -4.74 2.81 -5.59
N LEU A 22 -4.06 2.32 -4.57
CA LEU A 22 -2.80 1.59 -4.71
C LEU A 22 -2.98 0.14 -4.29
N ALA A 23 -2.54 -0.78 -5.15
CA ALA A 23 -2.53 -2.21 -4.89
C ALA A 23 -1.11 -2.68 -4.59
N MET A 24 -0.98 -3.51 -3.56
CA MET A 24 0.27 -4.12 -3.13
C MET A 24 0.05 -5.64 -2.95
N TRP A 25 0.86 -6.48 -3.57
CA TRP A 25 0.83 -7.93 -3.52
C TRP A 25 1.92 -8.51 -2.62
N TYR A 26 1.60 -9.60 -1.94
CA TYR A 26 2.57 -10.44 -1.24
C TYR A 26 2.86 -11.69 -2.10
N PRO A 27 4.10 -11.87 -2.59
CA PRO A 27 4.39 -12.85 -3.64
C PRO A 27 4.43 -14.30 -3.14
N ASN A 28 5.07 -14.59 -2.01
CA ASN A 28 5.25 -15.96 -1.49
C ASN A 28 5.45 -15.95 0.04
N GLY A 29 4.89 -16.94 0.74
CA GLY A 29 5.07 -17.17 2.18
C GLY A 29 3.76 -17.25 2.96
N GLU A 30 3.85 -17.33 4.29
CA GLU A 30 2.68 -17.19 5.17
C GLU A 30 2.35 -15.70 5.33
N ASP A 31 1.19 -15.31 4.79
CA ASP A 31 0.73 -13.92 4.88
C ASP A 31 0.14 -13.65 6.28
N HIS A 32 0.96 -13.07 7.16
CA HIS A 32 0.56 -12.68 8.51
C HIS A 32 -0.28 -11.38 8.59
N GLY A 33 -0.60 -10.76 7.45
CA GLY A 33 -1.35 -9.51 7.43
C GLY A 33 -0.47 -8.26 7.53
N ALA A 34 -0.92 -7.18 6.90
CA ALA A 34 -0.51 -5.82 7.25
C ALA A 34 -1.46 -5.28 8.32
N GLN A 35 -0.93 -4.87 9.47
CA GLN A 35 -1.73 -4.24 10.53
C GLN A 35 -1.96 -2.75 10.26
N TRP A 36 -1.02 -2.11 9.57
CA TRP A 36 -1.12 -0.72 9.15
C TRP A 36 -0.50 -0.54 7.77
N ILE A 37 -1.06 0.41 7.01
CA ILE A 37 -0.53 0.92 5.75
C ILE A 37 -0.72 2.44 5.81
N MET A 38 0.34 3.19 5.53
CA MET A 38 0.37 4.65 5.55
C MET A 38 1.03 5.19 4.28
N ALA A 39 0.60 6.38 3.86
CA ALA A 39 1.31 7.16 2.85
C ALA A 39 2.24 8.14 3.56
N ASN A 40 3.53 8.08 3.25
CA ASN A 40 4.55 8.96 3.79
C ASN A 40 4.89 10.04 2.77
N PRO A 41 4.46 11.30 2.98
CA PRO A 41 4.88 12.43 2.17
C PRO A 41 6.41 12.55 2.12
N ILE A 42 6.97 12.88 0.95
CA ILE A 42 8.40 13.16 0.77
C ILE A 42 8.70 14.64 1.09
N GLY A 43 7.71 15.53 0.93
CA GLY A 43 7.76 16.94 1.35
C GLY A 43 6.63 17.31 2.31
N PRO A 44 6.39 18.61 2.56
CA PRO A 44 5.19 19.06 3.27
C PRO A 44 3.94 18.48 2.61
N GLY A 45 2.94 18.14 3.42
CA GLY A 45 1.70 17.54 2.93
C GLY A 45 1.01 16.72 4.01
N ALA A 46 -0.26 16.44 3.78
CA ALA A 46 -1.06 15.56 4.62
C ALA A 46 -1.83 14.60 3.72
N LEU A 47 -1.67 13.31 3.99
CA LEU A 47 -2.29 12.25 3.19
C LEU A 47 -3.17 11.40 4.09
N GLU A 48 -4.43 11.23 3.70
CA GLU A 48 -5.34 10.28 4.32
C GLU A 48 -5.21 8.94 3.62
N VAL A 49 -5.13 7.86 4.40
CA VAL A 49 -5.21 6.48 3.90
C VAL A 49 -6.52 5.87 4.36
N SER A 50 -7.34 5.44 3.41
CA SER A 50 -8.67 4.89 3.65
C SER A 50 -8.96 3.69 2.74
N HIS A 51 -10.15 3.09 2.89
CA HIS A 51 -10.64 2.01 2.03
C HIS A 51 -9.70 0.80 1.91
N PHE A 52 -9.28 0.27 3.05
CA PHE A 52 -8.43 -0.91 3.13
C PHE A 52 -9.16 -2.15 2.61
N THR A 53 -8.52 -2.89 1.70
CA THR A 53 -9.02 -4.18 1.23
C THR A 53 -7.94 -5.25 1.25
N LYS A 54 -8.34 -6.50 1.48
CA LYS A 54 -7.52 -7.69 1.33
C LYS A 54 -8.23 -8.67 0.40
N GLU A 55 -7.56 -9.06 -0.68
CA GLU A 55 -8.08 -9.97 -1.70
C GLU A 55 -7.18 -11.20 -1.81
N ARG A 56 -7.78 -12.39 -1.80
CA ARG A 56 -7.08 -13.65 -2.07
C ARG A 56 -7.36 -14.07 -3.51
N ARG A 57 -6.37 -13.97 -4.38
CA ARG A 57 -6.46 -14.34 -5.79
C ARG A 57 -5.88 -15.72 -6.02
N VAL A 58 -6.69 -16.62 -6.59
CA VAL A 58 -6.20 -17.93 -7.04
C VAL A 58 -5.71 -17.78 -8.47
N ARG A 59 -4.40 -17.97 -8.69
CA ARG A 59 -3.78 -17.96 -10.01
C ARG A 59 -3.53 -19.41 -10.45
N PRO A 60 -4.19 -19.90 -11.51
CA PRO A 60 -4.15 -21.30 -11.92
C PRO A 60 -2.74 -21.91 -12.12
N GLN A 61 -1.71 -21.09 -12.32
CA GLN A 61 -0.32 -21.52 -12.54
C GLN A 61 0.65 -21.11 -11.42
N ASN A 62 0.27 -20.13 -10.57
CA ASN A 62 1.19 -19.50 -9.60
C ASN A 62 0.71 -19.65 -8.15
N GLY A 63 -0.31 -20.47 -7.89
CA GLY A 63 -0.85 -20.68 -6.55
C GLY A 63 -1.76 -19.54 -6.10
N VAL A 64 -1.57 -19.09 -4.86
CA VAL A 64 -2.39 -18.04 -4.23
C VAL A 64 -1.58 -16.76 -4.12
N GLU A 65 -2.12 -15.65 -4.63
CA GLU A 65 -1.59 -14.31 -4.44
C GLU A 65 -2.51 -13.54 -3.46
N ILE A 66 -1.92 -12.85 -2.50
CA ILE A 66 -2.66 -11.93 -1.63
C ILE A 66 -2.41 -10.51 -2.11
N VAL A 67 -3.49 -9.75 -2.36
CA VAL A 67 -3.45 -8.35 -2.76
C VAL A 67 -4.09 -7.49 -1.69
N TYR A 68 -3.32 -6.56 -1.16
CA TYR A 68 -3.75 -5.46 -0.32
C TYR A 68 -4.04 -4.24 -1.18
N SER A 69 -5.03 -3.44 -0.83
CA SER A 69 -5.17 -2.11 -1.44
C SER A 69 -5.66 -1.07 -0.44
N VAL A 70 -5.27 0.17 -0.70
CA VAL A 70 -5.73 1.36 0.02
C VAL A 70 -6.02 2.48 -0.98
N THR A 71 -6.86 3.41 -0.57
CA THR A 71 -7.02 4.70 -1.24
C THR A 71 -6.24 5.75 -0.48
N VAL A 72 -5.38 6.48 -1.20
CA VAL A 72 -4.67 7.65 -0.68
C VAL A 72 -5.36 8.91 -1.19
N THR A 73 -5.72 9.80 -0.29
CA THR A 73 -6.33 11.09 -0.59
C THR A 73 -5.41 12.21 -0.11
N ASN A 74 -5.13 13.19 -0.97
CA ASN A 74 -4.45 14.40 -0.53
C ASN A 74 -5.43 15.27 0.26
N VAL A 75 -5.09 15.56 1.51
CA VAL A 75 -5.88 16.42 2.42
C VAL A 75 -5.08 17.65 2.87
N GLY A 76 -3.94 17.91 2.24
CA GLY A 76 -3.08 19.06 2.49
C GLY A 76 -2.46 19.60 1.21
N GLU A 77 -1.18 19.96 1.27
CA GLU A 77 -0.42 20.44 0.10
C GLU A 77 -0.05 19.30 -0.86
N ASP A 78 0.04 19.61 -2.15
CA ASP A 78 0.46 18.66 -3.18
C ASP A 78 1.88 18.16 -2.92
N THR A 79 2.04 16.83 -2.89
CA THR A 79 3.29 16.19 -2.48
C THR A 79 3.48 14.83 -3.15
N LEU A 80 4.74 14.45 -3.33
CA LEU A 80 5.09 13.06 -3.67
C LEU A 80 5.04 12.21 -2.42
N PHE A 81 4.75 10.93 -2.56
CA PHE A 81 4.72 10.03 -1.41
C PHE A 81 5.22 8.63 -1.73
N ASN A 82 5.69 7.98 -0.67
CA ASN A 82 5.94 6.55 -0.65
C ASN A 82 4.87 5.87 0.21
N ILE A 83 4.58 4.62 -0.09
CA ILE A 83 3.74 3.79 0.78
C ILE A 83 4.64 3.15 1.83
N GLN A 84 4.17 3.08 3.07
CA GLN A 84 4.77 2.38 4.20
C GLN A 84 3.74 1.45 4.84
N GLY A 85 4.19 0.36 5.45
CA GLY A 85 3.30 -0.61 6.05
C GLY A 85 4.06 -1.65 6.84
N GLY A 86 3.35 -2.31 7.75
CA GLY A 86 3.95 -3.28 8.64
C GLY A 86 2.93 -3.96 9.55
N GLY A 87 3.44 -4.82 10.41
CA GLY A 87 2.68 -5.49 11.46
C GLY A 87 3.63 -5.98 12.55
N ASN A 88 3.10 -6.15 13.75
CA ASN A 88 3.83 -6.83 14.81
C ASN A 88 4.01 -8.30 14.42
N VAL A 89 5.26 -8.71 14.25
CA VAL A 89 5.70 -10.11 14.09
C VAL A 89 6.45 -10.55 15.34
#